data_AF-A0A497DZN6-F1
#
_entry.id   AF-A0A497DZN6-F1
#
_cell.length_a   1.000
_cell.length_b   1.000
_cell.length_c   1.000
_cell.angle_alpha   90.00
_cell.angle_beta   90.00
_cell.angle_gamma   90.00
#
_symmetry.space_group_name_H-M   'P 1'
#
loop_
_entity.id
_entity.type
_entity.pdbx_description
1 polymer ?
#
loop_
_entity_poly.entity_id
_entity_poly.type
_entity_poly.pdbx_seq_one_letter_code
_entity_poly.pdbx_strand_id
1 'polypeptide(L)'
;MGKKLAVFVCSGRAGEVEQYELAIERYVRQVILKCLKTIKPVAYEAFGGRKPLPDRTYQDNRDWGKIREWAHHLGRIFSSE
;
A
#
# COMPACT_ATOMS: atom_id res chain seq x y z
N MET A 1 14.05 20.20 -9.74
CA MET A 1 12.86 19.33 -9.59
C MET A 1 13.08 18.39 -8.43
N GLY A 2 12.14 18.32 -7.48
CA GLY A 2 12.20 17.37 -6.35
C GLY A 2 11.85 15.95 -6.81
N LYS A 3 12.37 14.93 -6.12
CA LYS A 3 11.97 13.54 -6.38
C LYS A 3 10.51 13.34 -5.97
N LYS A 4 9.69 12.69 -6.81
CA LYS A 4 8.36 12.19 -6.44
C LYS A 4 8.50 10.78 -5.84
N LEU A 5 7.75 10.49 -4.78
CA LEU A 5 7.77 9.19 -4.08
C LEU A 5 6.34 8.67 -3.96
N ALA A 6 6.11 7.42 -4.34
CA ALA A 6 4.91 6.68 -3.95
C ALA A 6 5.33 5.45 -3.15
N VAL A 7 4.53 5.05 -2.17
CA VAL A 7 4.84 3.91 -1.31
C VAL A 7 3.65 2.97 -1.25
N PHE A 8 3.89 1.67 -1.28
CA PHE A 8 2.85 0.71 -0.92
C PHE A 8 3.38 -0.31 0.09
N VAL A 9 2.46 -0.90 0.86
CA VAL A 9 2.74 -2.04 1.71
C VAL A 9 1.92 -3.25 1.26
N CYS A 10 2.50 -4.44 1.34
CA CYS A 10 1.81 -5.71 1.10
C CYS A 10 1.57 -6.38 2.45
N SER A 11 0.30 -6.56 2.82
CA SER A 11 -0.09 -7.17 4.10
C SER A 11 -1.38 -7.95 3.92
N GLY A 12 -1.42 -9.19 4.43
CA GLY A 12 -2.65 -9.99 4.44
C GLY A 12 -3.86 -9.25 5.03
N ARG A 13 -3.62 -8.41 6.05
CA ARG A 13 -4.64 -7.56 6.70
C ARG A 13 -5.22 -6.50 5.75
N ALA A 14 -4.40 -5.93 4.88
CA ALA A 14 -4.85 -4.86 3.99
C ALA A 14 -5.78 -5.35 2.88
N GLY A 15 -5.85 -6.66 2.65
CA GLY A 15 -6.81 -7.27 1.74
C GLY A 15 -8.13 -7.69 2.40
N GLU A 16 -8.25 -7.54 3.72
CA GLU A 16 -9.51 -7.73 4.45
C GLU A 16 -10.17 -6.34 4.63
N VAL A 17 -11.39 -6.16 4.13
CA VAL A 17 -12.06 -4.83 4.06
C VAL A 17 -12.14 -4.17 5.43
N GLU A 18 -12.44 -4.94 6.47
CA GLU A 18 -12.60 -4.49 7.85
C GLU A 18 -11.26 -4.13 8.50
N GLN A 19 -10.14 -4.61 7.95
CA GLN A 19 -8.80 -4.35 8.48
C GLN A 19 -7.98 -3.38 7.62
N TYR A 20 -8.51 -2.92 6.48
CA TYR A 20 -7.81 -2.04 5.57
C TYR A 20 -7.36 -0.72 6.25
N GLU A 21 -8.29 -0.01 6.91
CA GLU A 21 -7.96 1.24 7.61
C GLU A 21 -6.94 1.03 8.74
N LEU A 22 -7.05 -0.09 9.46
CA LEU A 22 -6.08 -0.45 10.49
C LEU A 22 -4.69 -0.72 9.90
N ALA A 23 -4.62 -1.35 8.72
CA ALA A 23 -3.36 -1.59 8.03
C ALA A 23 -2.74 -0.28 7.53
N ILE A 24 -3.54 0.65 6.98
CA ILE A 24 -3.08 1.99 6.61
C ILE A 24 -2.54 2.74 7.83
N GLU A 25 -3.29 2.79 8.92
CA GLU A 25 -2.87 3.47 10.14
C GLU A 25 -1.57 2.89 10.69
N ARG A 26 -1.52 1.56 10.85
CA ARG A 26 -0.39 0.88 11.48
C ARG A 26 0.88 0.89 10.64
N TYR A 27 0.79 0.60 9.34
CA TYR A 27 1.97 0.40 8.50
C TYR A 27 2.36 1.66 7.74
N VAL A 28 1.37 2.38 7.20
CA VAL A 28 1.66 3.57 6.40
C VAL A 28 1.86 4.77 7.31
N ARG A 29 0.85 5.14 8.11
CA ARG A 29 0.92 6.39 8.88
C ARG A 29 1.90 6.31 10.04
N GLN A 30 1.83 5.25 10.85
CA GLN A 30 2.64 5.14 12.07
C GLN A 30 4.08 4.69 11.83
N VAL A 31 4.38 4.05 10.71
CA VAL A 31 5.74 3.59 10.39
C VAL A 31 6.31 4.39 9.22
N ILE A 32 5.80 4.18 8.01
CA ILE A 32 6.39 4.75 6.78
C ILE A 32 6.41 6.29 6.86
N LEU A 33 5.25 6.93 7.05
CA LEU A 33 5.17 8.40 7.03
C LEU A 33 5.90 9.06 8.19
N LYS A 34 5.99 8.39 9.36
CA LYS A 34 6.81 8.90 10.47
C LYS A 34 8.31 8.81 10.18
N CYS A 35 8.76 7.81 9.43
CA CYS A 35 10.18 7.64 9.05
C CYS A 35 10.61 8.57 7.91
N LEU A 36 9.69 8.98 7.03
CA LEU A 36 9.98 9.87 5.91
C LEU A 36 10.09 11.34 6.35
N LYS A 37 11.30 11.76 6.73
CA LYS A 37 11.57 13.11 7.25
C LYS A 37 11.72 14.19 6.17
N THR A 38 12.17 13.82 4.98
CA THR A 38 12.62 14.77 3.95
C THR A 38 11.76 14.79 2.70
N ILE A 39 10.84 13.85 2.56
CA ILE A 39 9.98 13.69 1.39
C ILE A 39 8.60 13.23 1.81
N LYS A 40 7.56 13.90 1.33
CA LYS A 40 6.17 13.44 1.48
C LYS A 40 5.81 12.61 0.25
N PRO A 41 5.30 11.37 0.42
CA PRO A 41 4.81 10.61 -0.70
C PRO A 41 3.67 11.36 -1.40
N VAL A 42 3.66 11.35 -2.73
CA VAL A 42 2.57 11.87 -3.55
C VAL A 42 1.35 10.94 -3.53
N ALA A 43 1.57 9.67 -3.19
CA ALA A 43 0.54 8.67 -2.97
C ALA A 43 1.07 7.57 -2.06
N TYR A 44 0.16 6.93 -1.33
CA TYR A 44 0.45 5.72 -0.59
C TYR A 44 -0.74 4.76 -0.59
N GLU A 45 -0.48 3.47 -0.43
CA GLU A 45 -1.53 2.44 -0.41
C GLU A 45 -1.12 1.19 0.40
N ALA A 46 -2.08 0.43 0.88
CA ALA A 46 -1.88 -0.90 1.44
C ALA A 46 -2.67 -1.93 0.62
N PHE A 47 -1.95 -2.92 0.08
CA PHE A 47 -2.55 -4.02 -0.67
C PHE A 47 -2.55 -5.30 0.13
N GLY A 48 -3.60 -6.11 -0.10
CA GLY A 48 -3.64 -7.48 0.35
C GLY A 48 -2.38 -8.25 -0.05
N GLY A 49 -2.00 -9.21 0.78
CA GLY A 49 -0.84 -10.05 0.55
C GLY A 49 -1.14 -11.50 0.89
N ARG A 50 -0.14 -12.36 0.70
CA ARG A 50 -0.21 -13.74 1.18
C ARG A 50 -0.04 -13.77 2.69
N LYS A 51 -1.04 -14.33 3.38
CA LYS A 51 -1.05 -14.51 4.84
C LYS A 51 -0.99 -15.99 5.14
N PRO A 52 -0.01 -16.47 5.92
CA PRO A 52 -0.08 -17.82 6.47
C PRO A 52 -1.23 -17.88 7.49
N LEU A 53 -2.10 -18.86 7.33
CA LEU A 53 -3.14 -19.19 8.31
C LEU A 53 -2.62 -20.27 9.29
N PRO A 54 -3.22 -20.40 10.49
CA PRO A 54 -2.78 -21.32 11.54
C PRO A 54 -2.65 -22.79 11.08
N ASP A 55 -3.32 -23.19 10.01
CA ASP A 55 -3.35 -24.52 9.42
C ASP A 55 -2.36 -24.70 8.24
N ARG A 56 -1.41 -23.77 8.05
CA ARG A 56 -0.48 -23.73 6.90
C ARG A 56 -1.16 -23.51 5.54
N THR A 57 -2.45 -23.17 5.50
CA THR A 57 -3.06 -22.70 4.27
C THR A 57 -2.65 -21.25 4.01
N TYR A 58 -2.44 -20.92 2.74
CA TYR A 58 -2.14 -19.56 2.32
C TYR A 58 -3.39 -18.97 1.70
N GLN A 59 -3.93 -17.93 2.32
CA GLN A 59 -4.92 -17.09 1.67
C GLN A 59 -4.21 -15.93 0.99
N ASP A 60 -4.49 -15.77 -0.30
CA ASP A 60 -3.99 -14.68 -1.12
C ASP A 60 -5.06 -13.59 -1.23
N ASN A 61 -4.94 -12.52 -0.45
CA ASN A 61 -5.92 -11.44 -0.42
C ASN A 61 -5.60 -10.32 -1.42
N ARG A 62 -4.73 -10.58 -2.41
CA ARG A 62 -4.39 -9.59 -3.43
C ARG A 62 -5.56 -9.34 -4.36
N ASP A 63 -5.94 -8.08 -4.48
CA ASP A 63 -6.83 -7.59 -5.53
C ASP A 63 -5.99 -6.99 -6.66
N TRP A 64 -5.78 -7.77 -7.72
CA TRP A 64 -5.00 -7.33 -8.88
C TRP A 64 -5.66 -6.20 -9.67
N GLY A 65 -6.98 -6.06 -9.58
CA GLY A 65 -7.72 -4.96 -10.20
C GLY A 65 -7.33 -3.64 -9.53
N LYS A 66 -7.46 -3.58 -8.20
CA LYS A 66 -7.08 -2.39 -7.41
C LYS A 66 -5.60 -2.04 -7.56
N ILE A 67 -4.71 -3.03 -7.55
CA ILE A 67 -3.27 -2.81 -7.77
C ILE A 67 -3.02 -2.18 -9.14
N ARG A 68 -3.69 -2.67 -10.19
CA ARG A 68 -3.55 -2.15 -11.55
C ARG A 68 -4.09 -0.72 -11.65
N GLU A 69 -5.26 -0.46 -11.09
CA GLU A 69 -5.88 0.88 -11.08
C GLU A 69 -5.00 1.91 -10.38
N TRP A 70 -4.44 1.54 -9.23
CA TRP A 70 -3.49 2.37 -8.49
C TRP A 70 -2.22 2.63 -9.31
N ALA A 71 -1.65 1.61 -9.96
CA ALA A 71 -0.49 1.78 -10.82
C ALA A 71 -0.76 2.74 -11.99
N HIS A 72 -1.93 2.66 -12.62
CA HIS A 72 -2.34 3.63 -13.65
C HIS A 72 -2.51 5.04 -13.09
N HIS A 73 -3.07 5.17 -11.89
CA HIS A 73 -3.18 6.45 -11.21
C HIS A 73 -1.81 7.07 -10.91
N LEU A 74 -0.85 6.27 -10.43
CA LEU A 74 0.54 6.73 -10.28
C LEU A 74 1.15 7.15 -11.61
N GLY A 75 0.94 6.38 -12.68
CA GLY A 75 1.41 6.76 -14.01
C GLY A 75 0.99 8.18 -14.40
N ARG A 76 -0.24 8.59 -14.07
CA ARG A 76 -0.73 9.96 -14.31
C ARG A 76 -0.02 11.00 -13.42
N ILE A 77 0.16 10.74 -12.13
CA ILE A 77 0.84 11.66 -11.19
C ILE A 77 2.32 11.86 -11.54
N PHE A 78 3.00 10.78 -11.97
CA PHE A 78 4.43 10.82 -12.26
C PHE A 78 4.71 11.37 -13.66
N SER A 79 3.76 11.28 -14.58
CA SER A 79 3.87 11.86 -15.93
C SER A 79 3.42 13.32 -16.01
N SER A 80 2.71 13.84 -15.01
CA SER A 80 2.41 15.27 -14.94
C SER A 80 3.68 16.04 -14.58
N GLU A 81 3.94 17.18 -15.22
CA GLU A 81 5.07 18.05 -14.91
C GLU A 81 5.02 18.60 -13.47
#